data_AF-A0A952HJC5-F1
#
_entry.id   AF-A0A952HJC5-F1
#
_cell.length_a   1.000
_cell.length_b   1.000
_cell.length_c   1.000
_cell.angle_alpha   90.00
_cell.angle_beta   90.00
_cell.angle_gamma   90.00
#
_symmetry.space_group_name_H-M   'P 1'
#
loop_
_entity.id
_entity.type
_entity.pdbx_description
1 polymer ?
#
loop_
_entity_poly.entity_id
_entity_poly.type
_entity_poly.pdbx_seq_one_letter_code
_entity_poly.pdbx_strand_id
1 'polypeptide(L)' 'RINSIAAFGPDAHGAQNVGGRAAGNDELAELADLLAENELVLPIDSIFPIERTVEAYGRLETGHVRGKIVIVTD' A
#
# COMPACT_ATOMS: atom_id res chain seq x y z
N ARG A 1 -1.62 -21.83 8.00
CA ARG A 1 -0.47 -21.54 7.11
C ARG A 1 -0.69 -20.15 6.54
N ILE A 2 0.33 -19.29 6.51
CA ILE A 2 0.26 -17.95 5.93
C ILE A 2 1.17 -17.97 4.69
N ASN A 3 0.65 -17.53 3.54
CA ASN A 3 1.45 -17.39 2.33
C ASN A 3 1.82 -15.92 2.13
N SER A 4 2.96 -15.66 1.48
CA SER A 4 3.32 -14.30 1.09
C SER A 4 2.48 -13.88 -0.12
N ILE A 5 2.01 -12.63 -0.16
CA ILE A 5 1.34 -12.06 -1.34
C ILE A 5 2.25 -12.05 -2.58
N ALA A 6 3.58 -12.13 -2.38
CA ALA A 6 4.55 -12.25 -3.46
C ALA A 6 4.65 -13.68 -4.04
N ALA A 7 3.99 -14.67 -3.44
CA ALA A 7 3.96 -16.03 -3.96
C ALA A 7 2.94 -16.15 -5.10
N PHE A 8 3.42 -16.49 -6.29
CA PHE A 8 2.60 -16.69 -7.48
C PHE A 8 1.95 -18.10 -7.46
N GLY A 9 0.71 -18.22 -7.95
CA GLY A 9 -0.03 -19.50 -7.99
C GLY A 9 -0.32 -20.14 -6.62
N PRO A 10 -0.81 -19.39 -5.61
CA PRO A 10 -1.02 -19.92 -4.26
C PRO A 10 -2.12 -21.01 -4.19
N ASP A 11 -3.02 -21.03 -5.16
CA ASP A 11 -4.17 -21.92 -5.29
C ASP A 11 -3.76 -23.38 -5.48
N ALA A 12 -2.65 -23.63 -6.18
CA ALA A 12 -2.04 -24.96 -6.32
C ALA A 12 -1.64 -25.59 -4.96
N HIS A 13 -1.55 -24.76 -3.91
CA HIS A 13 -1.23 -25.18 -2.55
C HIS A 13 -2.40 -25.00 -1.57
N GLY A 14 -3.62 -24.80 -2.09
CA GLY A 14 -4.83 -24.60 -1.28
C GLY A 14 -4.86 -23.27 -0.53
N ALA A 15 -4.05 -22.29 -0.96
CA ALA A 15 -4.04 -20.94 -0.41
C ALA A 15 -4.71 -19.95 -1.39
N GLN A 16 -5.22 -18.85 -0.85
CA GLN A 16 -5.81 -17.77 -1.64
C GLN A 16 -5.09 -16.46 -1.35
N ASN A 17 -4.94 -15.62 -2.37
CA ASN A 17 -4.50 -14.24 -2.18
C ASN A 17 -5.72 -13.41 -1.82
N VAL A 18 -5.70 -12.83 -0.61
CA VAL A 18 -6.70 -11.85 -0.17
C VAL A 18 -6.06 -10.48 -0.30
N GLY A 19 -6.63 -9.59 -1.10
CA GLY A 19 -6.14 -8.24 -1.31
C GLY A 19 -7.15 -7.38 -2.06
N GLY A 20 -6.90 -6.08 -2.12
CA GLY A 20 -7.84 -5.09 -2.68
C GLY A 20 -7.93 -5.04 -4.21
N ARG A 21 -7.55 -6.08 -4.96
CA ARG A 21 -7.57 -6.04 -6.43
C ARG A 21 -8.96 -5.78 -7.01
N ALA A 22 -10.00 -6.24 -6.32
CA ALA A 22 -11.39 -6.06 -6.71
C ALA A 22 -12.05 -4.82 -6.08
N ALA A 23 -11.34 -4.08 -5.21
CA ALA A 23 -11.89 -2.89 -4.57
C ALA A 23 -12.14 -1.79 -5.62
N GLY A 24 -13.28 -1.12 -5.50
CA GLY A 24 -13.70 -0.01 -6.34
C GLY A 24 -13.80 1.30 -5.56
N ASN A 25 -14.64 2.21 -6.07
CA ASN A 25 -14.81 3.54 -5.49
C ASN A 25 -15.54 3.53 -4.15
N ASP A 26 -16.48 2.59 -3.96
CA ASP A 26 -17.27 2.52 -2.72
C ASP A 26 -16.38 2.07 -1.56
N GLU A 27 -15.54 1.05 -1.76
CA GLU A 27 -14.56 0.63 -0.75
C GLU A 27 -13.50 1.72 -0.48
N LEU A 28 -13.13 2.50 -1.50
CA LEU A 28 -12.21 3.63 -1.31
C LEU A 28 -12.85 4.75 -0.47
N ALA A 29 -14.13 5.04 -0.70
CA ALA A 29 -14.88 6.03 0.08
C ALA A 29 -14.98 5.59 1.55
N GLU A 30 -15.33 4.32 1.80
CA GLU A 30 -15.36 3.75 3.15
C GLU A 30 -13.99 3.89 3.86
N LEU A 31 -12.88 3.57 3.18
CA LEU A 31 -11.54 3.76 3.75
C LEU A 31 -11.24 5.23 4.08
N ALA A 32 -11.69 6.15 3.24
CA ALA A 32 -11.48 7.59 3.45
C ALA A 32 -12.26 8.10 4.67
N ASP A 33 -13.49 7.62 4.86
CA ASP A 33 -14.31 7.96 6.04
C ASP A 33 -13.66 7.44 7.32
N LEU A 34 -13.21 6.17 7.34
CA LEU A 34 -12.49 5.60 8.48
C LEU A 34 -11.19 6.35 8.81
N LEU A 35 -10.48 6.86 7.79
CA LEU A 35 -9.31 7.71 7.98
C LEU A 35 -9.68 9.05 8.61
N ALA A 36 -10.75 9.70 8.11
CA ALA A 36 -11.22 10.98 8.63
C ALA A 36 -11.70 10.88 10.09
N GLU A 37 -12.30 9.75 10.45
CA GLU A 37 -12.76 9.45 11.81
C GLU A 37 -11.63 8.98 12.75
N ASN A 38 -10.40 8.83 12.24
CA ASN A 38 -9.23 8.28 12.96
C ASN A 38 -9.43 6.82 13.43
N GLU A 39 -10.33 6.08 12.79
CA GLU A 39 -10.54 4.65 13.04
C GLU A 39 -9.53 3.78 12.27
N LEU A 40 -8.90 4.35 11.23
CA LEU A 40 -7.83 3.72 10.47
C LEU A 40 -6.56 4.58 10.50
N VAL A 41 -5.41 3.94 10.70
CA VAL A 41 -4.10 4.60 10.58
C VAL A 41 -3.54 4.29 9.19
N LEU A 42 -3.16 5.34 8.44
CA LEU A 42 -2.36 5.24 7.22
C LEU A 42 -0.92 5.65 7.54
N PRO A 43 0.00 4.70 7.80
CA PRO A 43 1.38 5.03 8.08
C PRO A 43 2.02 5.65 6.83
N ILE A 44 2.63 6.82 7.00
CA ILE A 44 3.45 7.46 5.98
C ILE A 44 4.92 7.21 6.35
N ASP A 45 5.64 6.51 5.48
CA ASP A 45 7.08 6.28 5.65
C ASP A 45 7.86 7.56 5.37
N SER A 46 7.53 8.22 4.26
CA SER A 46 8.24 9.40 3.77
C SER A 46 7.40 10.19 2.77
N ILE A 47 7.70 11.48 2.67
CA ILE A 47 7.09 12.42 1.72
C ILE A 47 8.21 13.07 0.92
N PHE A 48 8.10 13.06 -0.41
CA PHE A 48 9.06 13.69 -1.31
C PHE A 48 8.35 14.66 -2.25
N PRO A 49 8.94 15.83 -2.55
CA PRO A 49 8.47 16.66 -3.66
C PRO A 49 8.71 15.93 -5.00
N ILE A 50 7.93 16.26 -6.02
CA ILE A 50 7.95 15.57 -7.33
C ILE A 50 9.35 15.58 -7.98
N GLU A 51 10.15 16.62 -7.77
CA GLU A 51 11.52 16.72 -8.28
C GLU A 51 12.46 15.65 -7.68
N ARG A 52 12.11 15.10 -6.52
CA ARG A 52 12.89 14.07 -5.80
C ARG A 52 12.32 12.66 -5.98
N THR A 53 11.54 12.43 -7.03
CA THR A 53 10.97 11.10 -7.35
C THR A 53 12.05 10.00 -7.44
N VAL A 54 13.24 10.31 -7.97
CA VAL A 54 14.35 9.34 -8.03
C VAL A 54 14.78 8.87 -6.63
N GLU A 55 14.84 9.77 -5.66
CA GLU A 55 15.17 9.43 -4.27
C GLU A 55 14.06 8.62 -3.60
N ALA A 56 12.80 8.97 -3.87
CA ALA A 56 11.65 8.21 -3.41
C ALA A 56 11.67 6.76 -3.93
N TYR A 57 12.02 6.56 -5.20
CA TYR A 57 12.24 5.22 -5.77
C TYR A 57 13.41 4.50 -5.10
N GLY A 58 14.53 5.18 -4.86
CA GLY A 58 15.65 4.60 -4.11
C GLY A 58 15.24 4.13 -2.71
N ARG A 59 14.36 4.86 -2.01
CA ARG A 59 13.78 4.45 -0.72
C ARG A 59 12.87 3.23 -0.87
N LEU A 60 12.07 3.16 -1.93
CA LEU A 60 11.21 2.00 -2.20
C LEU A 60 12.01 0.72 -2.44
N GLU A 61 13.11 0.82 -3.21
CA GLU A 61 13.96 -0.30 -3.59
C GLU A 61 14.68 -0.97 -2.40
N THR A 62 14.82 -0.29 -1.26
CA THR A 62 15.38 -0.94 -0.06
C THR A 62 14.49 -2.06 0.47
N GLY A 63 13.25 -2.14 0.00
CA GLY A 63 12.25 -3.09 0.47
C GLY A 63 11.84 -2.82 1.92
N HIS A 64 10.81 -3.53 2.37
CA HIS A 64 10.32 -3.51 3.76
C HIS A 64 10.08 -2.10 4.37
N VAL A 65 9.76 -1.10 3.54
CA VAL A 65 9.31 0.22 4.01
C VAL A 65 8.04 0.07 4.84
N ARG A 66 7.91 0.87 5.90
CA ARG A 66 6.77 0.79 6.84
C ARG A 66 5.80 1.93 6.61
N GLY A 67 4.99 1.78 5.57
CA GLY A 67 3.96 2.76 5.21
C GLY A 67 3.97 3.08 3.72
N LYS A 68 3.28 4.17 3.37
CA LYS A 68 3.27 4.74 2.03
C LYS A 68 4.39 5.76 1.87
N ILE A 69 5.01 5.77 0.69
CA ILE A 69 5.86 6.86 0.22
C ILE A 69 4.95 7.77 -0.60
N VAL A 70 4.86 9.05 -0.23
CA VAL A 70 3.98 10.03 -0.87
C VAL A 70 4.80 11.00 -1.71
N ILE A 71 4.33 11.28 -2.92
CA ILE A 71 4.85 12.34 -3.77
C ILE A 71 3.90 13.53 -3.71
N VAL A 72 4.45 14.72 -3.52
CA VAL A 72 3.71 15.99 -3.48
C VAL A 72 4.12 16.89 -4.65
N THR A 73 3.21 17.72 -5.15
CA THR A 73 3.36 18.44 -6.45
C THR A 73 3.21 19.96 -6.34
N ASP A 74 3.13 20.46 -5.12
CA ASP A 74 2.98 21.85 -4.71
C ASP A 74 4.32 22.60 -4.61
#